data_AF-A9YRX7-F1
#
_entry.id   AF-A9YRX7-F1
#
_cell.length_a   1.000
_cell.length_b   1.000
_cell.length_c   1.000
_cell.angle_alpha   90.00
_cell.angle_beta   90.00
_cell.angle_gamma   90.00
#
_symmetry.space_group_name_H-M   'P 1'
#
loop_
_entity.id
_entity.type
_entity.pdbx_description
1 polymer ?
#
loop_
_entity_poly.entity_id
_entity_poly.type
_entity_poly.pdbx_seq_one_letter_code
_entity_poly.pdbx_strand_id
1 'polypeptide(L)'
;AAIRQVIEQGKGDIIHKMCENWPFFSTRIGMLEMVFSKSDTWLSQQYDQRLVKKELWYLGENLRKQLEDDIQTVLSLSHQSELMSDLPWIADSIALRNIYTDPLNLLQVELLHRFRKNPEQVNPDVEQALMITITGIAAGMRNTG
;
A
#
# COMPACT_ATOMS: atom_id res chain seq x y z
N ALA A 1 12.37 3.83 -6.05
CA ALA A 1 13.41 4.81 -6.44
C ALA A 1 14.78 4.22 -6.81
N ALA A 2 15.50 3.52 -5.92
CA ALA A 2 16.90 3.13 -6.16
C ALA A 2 17.09 2.17 -7.36
N ILE A 3 16.22 1.17 -7.52
CA ILE A 3 16.24 0.23 -8.65
C ILE A 3 16.11 0.98 -9.99
N ARG A 4 15.13 1.89 -10.07
CA ARG A 4 14.90 2.71 -11.26
C ARG A 4 16.15 3.51 -11.63
N GLN A 5 16.79 4.15 -10.66
CA GLN A 5 18.02 4.91 -10.90
C GLN A 5 19.14 4.04 -11.49
N VAL A 6 19.26 2.78 -11.05
CA VAL A 6 20.26 1.85 -11.61
C VAL A 6 19.89 1.43 -13.04
N ILE A 7 18.59 1.22 -13.33
CA ILE A 7 18.11 0.94 -14.69
C ILE A 7 18.40 2.12 -15.61
N GLU A 8 18.11 3.36 -15.19
CA GLU A 8 18.37 4.60 -15.94
C GLU A 8 19.87 4.84 -16.20
N GLN A 9 20.75 4.33 -15.34
CA GLN A 9 22.20 4.32 -15.55
C GLN A 9 22.67 3.26 -16.57
N GLY A 10 21.75 2.58 -17.25
CA GLY A 10 22.05 1.55 -18.25
C GLY A 10 22.46 0.20 -17.64
N LYS A 11 22.17 -0.04 -16.36
CA LYS A 11 22.53 -1.29 -15.66
C LYS A 11 21.33 -2.23 -15.45
N GLY A 12 20.27 -2.08 -16.24
CA GLY A 12 19.07 -2.93 -16.16
C GLY A 12 19.38 -4.42 -16.28
N ASP A 13 20.26 -4.80 -17.20
CA ASP A 13 20.67 -6.21 -17.40
C ASP A 13 21.27 -6.85 -16.16
N ILE A 14 21.96 -6.07 -15.31
CA ILE A 14 22.53 -6.57 -14.05
C ILE A 14 21.40 -6.88 -13.07
N ILE A 15 20.39 -6.00 -12.98
CA ILE A 15 19.24 -6.20 -12.11
C ILE A 15 18.44 -7.43 -12.55
N HIS A 16 18.20 -7.61 -13.85
CA HIS A 16 17.54 -8.81 -14.37
C HIS A 16 18.33 -10.09 -14.02
N LYS A 17 19.65 -10.09 -14.26
CA LYS A 17 20.50 -11.24 -13.89
C LYS A 17 20.46 -11.53 -12.39
N MET A 18 20.35 -10.50 -11.54
CA MET A 18 20.20 -10.67 -10.09
C MET A 18 18.84 -11.28 -9.75
N CYS A 19 17.75 -10.86 -10.40
CA CYS A 19 16.44 -11.49 -10.22
C CYS A 19 16.46 -12.98 -10.61
N GLU A 20 17.10 -13.34 -11.73
CA GLU A 20 17.10 -14.73 -12.21
C GLU A 20 18.03 -15.64 -11.41
N ASN A 21 19.22 -15.14 -11.05
CA ASN A 21 20.31 -15.99 -10.57
C ASN A 21 20.60 -15.82 -9.07
N TRP A 22 20.00 -14.83 -8.39
CA TRP A 22 20.26 -14.58 -6.98
C TRP A 22 18.98 -14.67 -6.14
N PRO A 23 18.75 -15.82 -5.45
CA PRO A 23 17.54 -16.04 -4.66
C PRO A 23 17.23 -14.97 -3.62
N PHE A 24 18.25 -14.34 -3.03
CA PHE A 24 18.06 -13.22 -2.11
C PHE A 24 17.38 -12.03 -2.78
N PHE A 25 17.83 -11.68 -3.99
CA PHE A 25 17.31 -10.53 -4.71
C PHE A 25 15.89 -10.81 -5.22
N SER A 26 15.64 -11.97 -5.82
CA SER A 26 14.30 -12.36 -6.25
C SER A 26 13.29 -12.39 -5.10
N THR A 27 13.69 -12.94 -3.94
CA THR A 27 12.84 -12.93 -2.73
C THR A 27 12.53 -11.51 -2.27
N ARG A 28 13.52 -10.59 -2.35
CA ARG A 28 13.30 -9.18 -1.99
C ARG A 28 12.31 -8.50 -2.94
N ILE A 29 12.41 -8.76 -4.25
CA ILE A 29 11.47 -8.22 -5.24
C ILE A 29 10.07 -8.79 -5.03
N GLY A 30 9.93 -10.11 -4.86
CA GLY A 30 8.64 -10.74 -4.58
C GLY A 30 7.98 -10.24 -3.29
N MET A 31 8.78 -9.92 -2.25
CA MET A 31 8.25 -9.26 -1.05
C MET A 31 7.69 -7.87 -1.36
N LEU A 32 8.33 -7.08 -2.23
CA LEU A 32 7.81 -5.78 -2.65
C LEU A 32 6.51 -5.93 -3.43
N GLU A 33 6.42 -6.91 -4.35
CA GLU A 33 5.18 -7.20 -5.08
C GLU A 33 4.02 -7.52 -4.13
N MET A 34 4.29 -8.31 -3.08
CA MET A 34 3.30 -8.66 -2.08
C MET A 34 2.83 -7.45 -1.25
N VAL A 35 3.72 -6.50 -0.93
CA VAL A 35 3.35 -5.27 -0.23
C VAL A 35 2.57 -4.32 -1.16
N PHE A 36 3.03 -4.17 -2.40
CA PHE A 36 2.38 -3.30 -3.38
C PHE A 36 0.98 -3.79 -3.75
N SER A 37 0.75 -5.09 -3.87
CA SER A 37 -0.58 -5.65 -4.15
C SER A 37 -1.62 -5.39 -3.05
N LYS A 38 -1.18 -5.00 -1.84
CA LYS A 38 -2.06 -4.61 -0.72
C LYS A 38 -2.23 -3.10 -0.60
N SER A 39 -1.50 -2.32 -1.39
CA SER A 39 -1.50 -0.86 -1.31
C SER A 39 -2.64 -0.30 -2.15
N ASP A 40 -3.37 0.68 -1.62
CA ASP A 40 -4.47 1.35 -2.30
C ASP A 40 -4.28 2.87 -2.27
N THR A 41 -3.98 3.45 -3.43
CA THR A 41 -3.76 4.89 -3.61
C THR A 41 -5.05 5.69 -3.47
N TRP A 42 -6.20 5.13 -3.86
CA TRP A 42 -7.49 5.78 -3.74
C TRP A 42 -7.90 5.90 -2.27
N LEU A 43 -7.77 4.82 -1.50
CA LEU A 43 -8.00 4.84 -0.04
C LEU A 43 -7.05 5.83 0.63
N SER A 44 -5.75 5.78 0.31
CA SER A 44 -4.77 6.75 0.82
C SER A 44 -5.20 8.20 0.56
N GLN A 45 -5.75 8.49 -0.62
CA GLN A 45 -6.28 9.81 -0.95
C GLN A 45 -7.50 10.20 -0.09
N GLN A 46 -8.38 9.26 0.27
CA GLN A 46 -9.52 9.54 1.16
C GLN A 46 -9.07 9.98 2.55
N TYR A 47 -8.00 9.36 3.10
CA TYR A 47 -7.40 9.81 4.36
C TYR A 47 -6.86 11.24 4.24
N ASP A 48 -6.14 11.57 3.17
CA ASP A 48 -5.64 12.93 2.95
C ASP A 48 -6.77 13.95 2.87
N GLN A 49 -7.79 13.67 2.06
CA GLN A 49 -8.89 14.60 1.81
C GLN A 49 -9.69 14.92 3.08
N ARG A 50 -9.83 13.95 3.99
CA ARG A 50 -10.63 14.12 5.22
C ARG A 50 -9.81 14.59 6.42
N LEU A 51 -8.55 14.18 6.53
CA LEU A 51 -7.77 14.32 7.76
C LEU A 51 -6.58 15.26 7.64
N VAL A 52 -6.12 15.55 6.42
CA VAL A 52 -4.90 16.33 6.18
C VAL A 52 -5.28 17.73 5.68
N LYS A 53 -4.56 18.74 6.16
CA LYS A 53 -4.72 20.12 5.69
C LYS A 53 -4.36 20.20 4.21
N LYS A 54 -5.14 20.97 3.43
CA LYS A 54 -4.96 21.12 1.98
C LYS A 54 -3.54 21.52 1.57
N GLU A 55 -2.87 22.34 2.38
CA GLU A 55 -1.48 22.77 2.15
C GLU A 55 -0.46 21.62 2.12
N LEU A 56 -0.80 20.44 2.65
CA LEU A 56 0.06 19.25 2.66
C LEU A 56 -0.34 18.19 1.63
N TRP A 57 -1.41 18.40 0.85
CA TRP A 57 -1.90 17.40 -0.12
C TRP A 57 -0.86 17.06 -1.20
N TYR A 58 -0.03 18.03 -1.59
CA TYR A 58 1.06 17.81 -2.55
C TYR A 58 2.02 16.69 -2.11
N LEU A 59 2.24 16.53 -0.80
CA LEU A 59 3.12 15.48 -0.28
C LEU A 59 2.49 14.10 -0.51
N GLY A 60 1.21 13.94 -0.18
CA GLY A 60 0.48 12.70 -0.40
C GLY A 60 0.38 12.33 -1.88
N GLU A 61 0.15 13.31 -2.75
CA GLU A 61 0.16 13.12 -4.21
C GLU A 61 1.53 12.65 -4.71
N ASN A 62 2.61 13.28 -4.26
CA ASN A 62 3.97 12.86 -4.63
C ASN A 62 4.29 11.44 -4.14
N LEU A 63 3.88 11.08 -2.92
CA LEU A 63 4.10 9.73 -2.38
C LEU A 63 3.31 8.66 -3.15
N ARG A 64 2.04 8.93 -3.50
CA ARG A 64 1.24 8.02 -4.32
C ARG A 64 1.81 7.86 -5.73
N LYS A 65 2.26 8.97 -6.34
CA LYS A 65 2.96 8.92 -7.63
C LYS A 65 4.22 8.08 -7.55
N GLN A 66 5.02 8.25 -6.50
CA GLN A 66 6.24 7.46 -6.29
C GLN A 66 5.94 5.96 -6.11
N LEU A 67 4.85 5.61 -5.42
CA LEU A 67 4.40 4.23 -5.29
C LEU A 67 4.03 3.62 -6.64
N GLU A 68 3.23 4.32 -7.45
CA GLU A 68 2.82 3.86 -8.77
C GLU A 68 4.03 3.67 -9.70
N ASP A 69 4.96 4.61 -9.63
CA ASP A 69 6.26 4.58 -10.28
C ASP A 69 7.12 3.34 -9.88
N ASP A 70 7.14 3.02 -8.59
CA ASP A 70 7.89 1.88 -8.07
C ASP A 70 7.22 0.55 -8.44
N ILE A 71 5.88 0.49 -8.50
CA ILE A 71 5.13 -0.66 -9.01
C ILE A 71 5.51 -0.94 -10.47
N GLN A 72 5.49 0.08 -11.33
CA GLN A 72 5.87 -0.08 -12.74
C GLN A 72 7.32 -0.55 -12.89
N THR A 73 8.21 -0.04 -12.04
CA THR A 73 9.62 -0.48 -12.02
C THR A 73 9.72 -1.96 -11.66
N VAL A 74 9.00 -2.42 -10.64
CA VAL A 74 9.03 -3.84 -10.23
C VAL A 74 8.43 -4.75 -11.30
N LEU A 75 7.28 -4.41 -11.88
CA LEU A 75 6.65 -5.19 -12.96
C LEU A 75 7.58 -5.32 -14.19
N SER A 76 8.31 -4.26 -14.51
CA SER A 76 9.29 -4.28 -15.60
C SER A 76 10.41 -5.30 -15.38
N LEU A 77 10.74 -5.61 -14.12
CA LEU A 77 11.80 -6.57 -13.76
C LEU A 77 11.33 -8.02 -13.83
N SER A 78 10.07 -8.29 -13.47
CA SER A 78 9.48 -9.63 -13.52
C SER A 78 8.96 -10.00 -14.92
N HIS A 79 8.92 -9.05 -15.86
CA HIS A 79 8.28 -9.20 -17.17
C HIS A 79 6.80 -9.59 -17.07
N GLN A 80 6.15 -9.22 -15.97
CA GLN A 80 4.76 -9.52 -15.68
C GLN A 80 3.89 -8.27 -15.87
N SER A 81 2.65 -8.46 -16.27
CA SER A 81 1.67 -7.39 -16.40
C SER A 81 0.94 -7.08 -15.09
N GLU A 82 0.95 -8.01 -14.14
CA GLU A 82 0.23 -7.92 -12.88
C GLU A 82 1.12 -8.38 -11.72
N LEU A 83 0.97 -7.72 -10.56
CA LEU A 83 1.70 -8.08 -9.35
C LEU A 83 1.28 -9.47 -8.88
N MET A 84 2.23 -10.24 -8.34
CA MET A 84 1.97 -11.56 -7.76
C MET A 84 1.44 -12.60 -8.78
N SER A 85 1.74 -12.44 -10.08
CA SER A 85 1.21 -13.36 -11.11
C SER A 85 1.71 -14.81 -10.96
N ASP A 86 2.87 -15.02 -10.32
CA ASP A 86 3.39 -16.35 -9.96
C ASP A 86 2.61 -17.02 -8.81
N LEU A 87 1.77 -16.26 -8.10
CA LEU A 87 1.05 -16.69 -6.90
C LEU A 87 -0.43 -16.29 -6.98
N PRO A 88 -1.19 -16.79 -7.98
CA PRO A 88 -2.57 -16.34 -8.25
C PRO A 88 -3.51 -16.55 -7.06
N TRP A 89 -3.34 -17.65 -6.32
CA TRP A 89 -4.13 -17.90 -5.11
C TRP A 89 -3.89 -16.84 -4.01
N ILE A 90 -2.67 -16.32 -3.90
CA ILE A 90 -2.37 -15.23 -2.95
C ILE A 90 -3.00 -13.92 -3.43
N ALA A 91 -2.93 -13.63 -4.73
CA ALA A 91 -3.55 -12.46 -5.33
C ALA A 91 -5.08 -12.46 -5.10
N ASP A 92 -5.77 -13.56 -5.40
CA ASP A 92 -7.21 -13.72 -5.16
C ASP A 92 -7.56 -13.55 -3.68
N SER A 93 -6.74 -14.12 -2.80
CA SER A 93 -6.92 -14.02 -1.36
C SER A 93 -6.76 -12.58 -0.86
N ILE A 94 -5.84 -11.80 -1.44
CA ILE A 94 -5.67 -10.37 -1.14
C ILE A 94 -6.88 -9.59 -1.66
N ALA A 95 -7.26 -9.79 -2.92
CA ALA A 95 -8.40 -9.10 -3.54
C ALA A 95 -9.70 -9.31 -2.76
N LEU A 96 -9.98 -10.54 -2.35
CA LEU A 96 -11.16 -10.83 -1.52
C LEU A 96 -11.12 -10.10 -0.17
N ARG A 97 -9.95 -10.03 0.49
CA ARG A 97 -9.83 -9.31 1.76
C ARG A 97 -9.97 -7.80 1.60
N ASN A 98 -9.49 -7.23 0.50
CA ASN A 98 -9.63 -5.80 0.22
C ASN A 98 -11.11 -5.40 0.18
N ILE A 99 -11.97 -6.18 -0.50
CA ILE A 99 -13.44 -5.93 -0.55
C ILE A 99 -14.06 -5.74 0.85
N TYR A 100 -13.62 -6.50 1.85
CA TYR A 100 -14.12 -6.37 3.23
C TYR A 100 -13.39 -5.32 4.07
N THR A 101 -12.17 -4.95 3.69
CA THR A 101 -11.32 -4.02 4.42
C THR A 101 -11.57 -2.56 3.98
N ASP A 102 -11.98 -2.34 2.73
CA ASP A 102 -12.33 -1.03 2.19
C ASP A 102 -13.42 -0.29 2.99
N PRO A 103 -14.57 -0.90 3.32
CA PRO A 103 -15.59 -0.21 4.12
C PRO A 103 -15.07 0.13 5.53
N LEU A 104 -14.20 -0.70 6.12
CA LEU A 104 -13.58 -0.40 7.41
C LEU A 104 -12.64 0.80 7.31
N ASN A 105 -11.88 0.93 6.23
CA ASN A 105 -11.04 2.11 5.99
C ASN A 105 -11.87 3.38 5.86
N LEU A 106 -12.95 3.36 5.06
CA LEU A 106 -13.81 4.52 4.89
C LEU A 106 -14.51 4.93 6.20
N LEU A 107 -14.95 3.94 6.99
CA LEU A 107 -15.49 4.20 8.32
C LEU A 107 -14.41 4.78 9.25
N GLN A 108 -13.20 4.22 9.25
CA GLN A 108 -12.08 4.69 10.04
C GLN A 108 -11.71 6.15 9.73
N VAL A 109 -11.75 6.54 8.44
CA VAL A 109 -11.52 7.92 8.00
C VAL A 109 -12.49 8.89 8.68
N GLU A 110 -13.78 8.53 8.75
CA GLU A 110 -14.79 9.37 9.42
C GLU A 110 -14.64 9.36 10.94
N LEU A 111 -14.37 8.19 11.53
CA LEU A 111 -14.15 8.06 12.98
C LEU A 111 -12.94 8.89 13.44
N LEU A 112 -11.83 8.85 12.71
CA LEU A 112 -10.66 9.68 12.96
C LEU A 112 -10.97 11.17 12.86
N HIS A 113 -11.78 11.57 11.87
CA HIS A 113 -12.19 12.96 11.73
C HIS A 113 -12.97 13.44 12.96
N ARG A 114 -13.95 12.65 13.42
CA ARG A 114 -14.74 12.96 14.63
C ARG A 114 -13.88 12.97 15.89
N PHE A 115 -13.04 11.96 16.05
CA PHE A 115 -12.14 11.82 17.20
C PHE A 115 -11.19 13.03 17.31
N ARG A 116 -10.62 13.50 16.20
CA ARG A 116 -9.69 14.64 16.18
C ARG A 116 -10.35 16.01 16.32
N LYS A 117 -11.64 16.13 16.01
CA LYS A 117 -12.37 17.42 16.03
C LYS A 117 -12.53 17.99 17.44
N ASN A 118 -12.67 17.13 18.45
CA ASN A 118 -12.86 17.56 19.83
C ASN A 118 -12.11 16.63 20.81
N PRO A 119 -10.78 16.78 20.95
CA PRO A 119 -9.94 15.83 21.69
C PRO A 119 -10.26 15.76 23.18
N GLU A 120 -10.82 16.82 23.75
CA GLU A 120 -11.12 16.91 25.18
C GLU A 120 -12.44 16.23 25.57
N GLN A 121 -13.30 15.92 24.58
CA GLN A 121 -14.61 15.30 24.79
C GLN A 121 -14.87 14.24 23.71
N VAL A 122 -14.06 13.20 23.72
CA VAL A 122 -14.24 12.06 22.82
C VAL A 122 -15.45 11.24 23.28
N ASN A 123 -16.37 10.96 22.35
CA ASN A 123 -17.47 10.04 22.59
C ASN A 123 -16.91 8.60 22.71
N PRO A 124 -17.16 7.87 23.82
CA PRO A 124 -16.69 6.49 24.00
C PRO A 124 -17.08 5.54 22.86
N ASP A 125 -18.26 5.73 22.24
CA ASP A 125 -18.71 4.91 21.11
C ASP A 125 -17.83 5.13 19.86
N VAL A 126 -17.36 6.36 19.65
CA VAL A 126 -16.45 6.70 18.53
C VAL A 126 -15.09 6.07 18.75
N GLU A 127 -14.58 6.12 19.98
CA GLU A 127 -13.31 5.49 20.35
C GLU A 127 -13.39 3.96 20.19
N GLN A 128 -14.45 3.33 20.69
CA GLN A 128 -14.66 1.90 20.54
C GLN A 128 -14.80 1.50 19.07
N ALA A 129 -15.59 2.23 18.28
CA ALA A 129 -15.73 1.97 16.85
C ALA A 129 -14.38 2.10 16.13
N LEU A 130 -13.55 3.09 16.51
CA LEU A 130 -12.22 3.28 15.93
C LEU A 130 -11.29 2.10 16.26
N MET A 131 -11.35 1.59 17.48
CA MET A 131 -10.58 0.39 17.86
C MET A 131 -11.02 -0.85 17.07
N ILE A 132 -12.32 -0.99 16.79
CA ILE A 132 -12.86 -2.07 15.95
C ILE A 132 -12.33 -1.94 14.51
N THR A 133 -12.33 -0.74 13.91
CA THR A 133 -11.79 -0.57 12.56
C THR A 133 -10.29 -0.84 12.50
N ILE A 134 -9.51 -0.39 13.49
CA ILE A 134 -8.06 -0.66 13.58
C ILE A 134 -7.82 -2.18 13.59
N THR A 135 -8.53 -2.89 14.45
CA THR A 135 -8.36 -4.35 14.61
C THR A 135 -8.82 -5.10 13.36
N GLY A 136 -9.94 -4.69 12.76
CA GLY A 136 -10.47 -5.31 11.55
C GLY A 136 -9.57 -5.11 10.34
N ILE A 137 -9.02 -3.91 10.15
CA ILE A 137 -8.06 -3.63 9.07
C ILE A 137 -6.78 -4.42 9.29
N ALA A 138 -6.24 -4.46 10.51
CA ALA A 138 -5.05 -5.26 10.80
C ALA A 138 -5.26 -6.75 10.48
N ALA A 139 -6.42 -7.31 10.82
CA ALA A 139 -6.78 -8.69 10.51
C ALA A 139 -6.89 -8.95 8.99
N GLY A 140 -7.43 -7.99 8.23
CA GLY A 140 -7.55 -8.06 6.77
C GLY A 140 -6.21 -7.96 6.04
N MET A 141 -5.33 -7.06 6.49
CA MET A 141 -4.03 -6.79 5.84
C MET A 141 -2.99 -7.89 6.08
N ARG A 142 -3.08 -8.57 7.23
CA ARG A 142 -2.11 -9.60 7.66
C ARG A 142 -0.67 -9.04 7.62
N ASN A 143 0.27 -9.76 7.01
CA ASN A 143 1.68 -9.37 6.92
C ASN A 143 1.90 -8.23 5.93
N THR A 144 2.27 -7.03 6.38
CA THR A 144 2.51 -5.88 5.50
C THR A 144 3.99 -5.49 5.37
N GLY A 145 4.88 -6.22 6.05
CA GLY A 145 6.33 -6.01 6.05
C GLY A 145 7.00 -6.80 7.17
#